data_AF-A0A8H3BVH6-F1
#
_entry.id   AF-A0A8H3BVH6-F1
#
_cell.length_a   1.000
_cell.length_b   1.000
_cell.length_c   1.000
_cell.angle_alpha   90.00
_cell.angle_beta   90.00
_cell.angle_gamma   90.00
#
_symmetry.space_group_name_H-M   'P 1'
#
loop_
_entity.id
_entity.type
_entity.pdbx_description
1 polymer ?
#
loop_
_entity_poly.entity_id
_entity_poly.type
_entity_poly.pdbx_seq_one_letter_code
_entity_poly.pdbx_strand_id
1 'polypeptide(L)'
;MLSHLFSAILIGSTTVTASPALVSRAGVTPLSEEQVATFKPYALLARAAFCPRNRLETWSCGTACNDLPGMESVTAEESLTDAGWFVGYYPQFETIVVSNQGTEPNEIISSLTDADFFLAPLEPSLFPGVPNQVQVHDGFQRSQAGSAQAKLDVVNALIAKYGSSSVTLTGLGRGGAISLIDALYFSFQLPTSIKLKVVTHGMPRVGNLKFAEYIDTHLSDVSRVTNKHDPLPTLPGRFLGYSHTSGSLLP
;
A
#
# COMPACT_ATOMS: atom_id res chain seq x y z
N MET A 1 -19.19 -33.64 69.03
CA MET A 1 -18.96 -33.53 67.57
C MET A 1 -18.44 -32.12 67.29
N LEU A 2 -17.12 -31.91 67.31
CA LEU A 2 -16.49 -30.69 66.80
C LEU A 2 -15.79 -31.07 65.49
N SER A 3 -16.25 -30.47 64.38
CA SER A 3 -15.65 -30.60 63.06
C SER A 3 -14.63 -29.49 62.88
N HIS A 4 -13.35 -29.84 62.69
CA HIS A 4 -12.30 -28.91 62.32
C HIS A 4 -12.14 -28.91 60.80
N LEU A 5 -12.48 -27.79 60.14
CA LEU A 5 -12.12 -27.54 58.74
C LEU A 5 -10.66 -27.05 58.68
N PHE A 6 -9.80 -27.83 58.04
CA PHE A 6 -8.49 -27.37 57.58
C PHE A 6 -8.65 -26.60 56.25
N SER A 7 -8.32 -25.31 56.23
CA SER A 7 -8.14 -24.55 54.99
C SER A 7 -6.68 -24.64 54.56
N ALA A 8 -6.42 -25.28 53.43
CA ALA A 8 -5.12 -25.27 52.76
C ALA A 8 -4.99 -23.97 51.93
N ILE A 9 -3.97 -23.17 52.23
CA ILE A 9 -3.61 -21.97 51.44
C ILE A 9 -2.62 -22.41 50.36
N LEU A 10 -3.06 -22.40 49.10
CA LEU A 10 -2.23 -22.67 47.94
C LEU A 10 -1.51 -21.37 47.54
N ILE A 11 -0.20 -21.31 47.72
CA ILE A 11 0.63 -20.18 47.27
C ILE A 11 0.93 -20.40 45.78
N GLY A 12 0.22 -19.70 44.91
CA GLY A 12 0.48 -19.69 43.47
C GLY A 12 1.69 -18.82 43.15
N SER A 13 2.76 -19.44 42.63
CA SER A 13 3.93 -18.74 42.09
C SER A 13 3.54 -17.97 40.83
N THR A 14 3.57 -16.64 40.89
CA THR A 14 3.41 -15.77 39.71
C THR A 14 4.73 -15.71 38.95
N THR A 15 4.79 -16.35 37.79
CA THR A 15 5.89 -16.15 36.84
C THR A 15 5.72 -14.77 36.19
N VAL A 16 6.56 -13.82 36.58
CA VAL A 16 6.67 -12.52 35.90
C VAL A 16 7.30 -12.75 34.54
N THR A 17 6.48 -12.73 33.48
CA THR A 17 6.98 -12.64 32.11
C THR A 17 7.58 -11.26 31.91
N ALA A 18 8.92 -11.19 31.83
CA ALA A 18 9.60 -9.97 31.47
C ALA A 18 9.08 -9.49 30.11
N SER A 19 8.56 -8.27 30.05
CA SER A 19 8.22 -7.62 28.79
C SER A 19 9.47 -7.61 27.90
N PRO A 20 9.36 -7.92 26.59
CA PRO A 20 10.52 -7.85 25.71
C PRO A 20 11.13 -6.45 25.81
N ALA A 21 12.44 -6.40 26.07
CA ALA A 21 13.17 -5.15 26.13
C ALA A 21 12.91 -4.35 24.86
N LEU A 22 12.58 -3.05 25.01
CA LEU A 22 12.43 -2.14 23.88
C LEU A 22 13.77 -2.06 23.17
N VAL A 23 13.88 -2.79 22.06
CA VAL A 23 15.02 -2.66 21.15
C VAL A 23 14.97 -1.24 20.59
N SER A 24 15.97 -0.42 20.93
CA SER A 24 16.20 0.87 20.30
C SER A 24 16.21 0.68 18.78
N ARG A 25 15.24 1.27 18.08
CA ARG A 25 15.22 1.31 16.61
C ARG A 25 16.31 2.28 16.15
N ALA A 26 17.54 1.80 16.02
CA ALA A 26 18.56 2.53 15.26
C ALA A 26 18.01 2.80 13.84
N GLY A 27 18.09 4.06 13.38
CA GLY A 27 17.64 4.45 12.04
C GLY A 27 16.26 5.11 11.93
N VAL A 28 15.66 5.58 13.04
CA VAL A 28 14.45 6.42 13.00
C VAL A 28 14.86 7.89 12.93
N THR A 29 14.57 8.55 11.81
CA THR A 29 14.71 10.00 11.68
C THR A 29 13.35 10.65 11.88
N PRO A 30 13.16 11.49 12.91
CA PRO A 30 11.92 12.24 13.08
C PRO A 30 11.76 13.22 11.90
N LEU A 31 10.57 13.25 11.31
CA LEU A 31 10.20 14.25 10.32
C LEU A 31 9.64 15.50 11.02
N SER A 32 9.92 16.67 10.47
CA SER A 32 9.23 17.91 10.83
C SER A 32 7.77 17.89 10.38
N GLU A 33 6.93 18.71 11.00
CA GLU A 33 5.52 18.87 10.60
C GLU A 33 5.38 19.29 9.13
N GLU A 34 6.30 20.13 8.64
CA GLU A 34 6.34 20.54 7.23
C GLU A 34 6.64 19.35 6.31
N GLN A 35 7.59 18.49 6.68
CA GLN A 35 7.88 17.27 5.91
C GLN A 35 6.68 16.32 5.93
N VAL A 36 6.01 16.15 7.06
CA VAL A 36 4.78 15.34 7.15
C VAL A 36 3.67 15.93 6.27
N ALA A 37 3.53 17.26 6.25
CA ALA A 37 2.51 17.94 5.44
C ALA A 37 2.69 17.70 3.93
N THR A 38 3.91 17.44 3.45
CA THR A 38 4.15 17.10 2.04
C THR A 38 3.50 15.78 1.62
N PHE A 39 3.16 14.89 2.57
CA PHE A 39 2.47 13.63 2.27
C PHE A 39 0.95 13.77 2.15
N LYS A 40 0.36 14.86 2.66
CA LYS A 40 -1.08 15.08 2.69
C LYS A 40 -1.75 14.97 1.32
N PRO A 41 -1.22 15.56 0.22
CA PRO A 41 -1.85 15.44 -1.09
C PRO A 41 -1.97 13.99 -1.58
N TYR A 42 -0.99 13.13 -1.28
CA TYR A 42 -1.05 11.72 -1.66
C TYR A 42 -2.10 10.94 -0.87
N ALA A 43 -2.35 11.30 0.40
CA ALA A 43 -3.46 10.76 1.19
C ALA A 43 -4.82 11.18 0.62
N LEU A 44 -4.94 12.43 0.19
CA LEU A 44 -6.16 12.95 -0.44
C LEU A 44 -6.41 12.28 -1.80
N LEU A 45 -5.37 12.00 -2.58
CA LEU A 45 -5.46 11.27 -3.85
C LEU A 45 -5.92 9.83 -3.61
N ALA A 46 -5.34 9.15 -2.62
CA ALA A 46 -5.77 7.82 -2.20
C ALA A 46 -7.23 7.79 -1.74
N ARG A 47 -7.69 8.83 -1.03
CA ARG A 47 -9.10 8.99 -0.63
C ARG A 47 -10.02 9.18 -1.84
N ALA A 48 -9.59 9.94 -2.85
CA ALA A 48 -10.39 10.17 -4.04
C ALA A 48 -10.70 8.86 -4.80
N ALA A 49 -9.83 7.85 -4.73
CA ALA A 49 -10.07 6.56 -5.39
C ALA A 49 -11.31 5.78 -4.88
N PHE A 50 -11.92 6.21 -3.77
CA PHE A 50 -13.19 5.66 -3.28
C PHE A 50 -14.43 6.35 -3.91
N CYS A 51 -14.23 7.41 -4.69
CA CYS A 51 -15.32 8.13 -5.33
C CYS A 51 -15.90 7.34 -6.52
N PRO A 52 -17.19 7.52 -6.84
CA PRO A 52 -17.78 6.92 -8.03
C PRO A 52 -17.11 7.42 -9.33
N ARG A 53 -16.96 6.53 -10.30
CA ARG A 53 -16.33 6.76 -11.62
C ARG A 53 -16.86 8.01 -12.29
N ASN A 54 -18.19 8.16 -12.41
CA ASN A 54 -18.80 9.30 -13.09
C ASN A 54 -18.45 10.65 -12.43
N ARG A 55 -18.16 10.64 -11.12
CA ARG A 55 -17.69 11.82 -10.39
C ARG A 55 -16.17 11.98 -10.49
N LEU A 56 -15.40 10.89 -10.58
CA LEU A 56 -13.95 10.94 -10.77
C LEU A 56 -13.54 11.46 -12.14
N GLU A 57 -14.15 10.94 -13.21
CA GLU A 57 -13.84 11.34 -14.59
C GLU A 57 -14.11 12.84 -14.85
N THR A 58 -15.02 13.44 -14.07
CA THR A 58 -15.33 14.88 -14.09
C THR A 58 -14.70 15.66 -12.93
N TRP A 59 -13.90 15.00 -12.10
CA TRP A 59 -13.28 15.53 -10.88
C TRP A 59 -14.24 16.33 -9.98
N SER A 60 -15.44 15.77 -9.76
CA SER A 60 -16.57 16.44 -9.11
C SER A 60 -17.06 15.70 -7.85
N CYS A 61 -16.25 14.86 -7.20
CA CYS A 61 -16.68 14.04 -6.06
C CYS A 61 -16.68 14.76 -4.68
N GLY A 62 -17.12 16.02 -4.66
CA GLY A 62 -17.26 16.80 -3.43
C GLY A 62 -15.91 17.06 -2.76
N THR A 63 -15.86 16.99 -1.42
CA THR A 63 -14.65 17.29 -0.63
C THR A 63 -13.42 16.51 -1.10
N ALA A 64 -13.59 15.27 -1.57
CA ALA A 64 -12.49 14.46 -2.08
C ALA A 64 -11.77 15.10 -3.29
N CYS A 65 -12.50 15.67 -4.24
CA CYS A 65 -11.92 16.42 -5.37
C CYS A 65 -11.61 17.87 -5.03
N ASN A 66 -12.43 18.53 -4.21
CA ASN A 66 -12.28 19.95 -3.88
C ASN A 66 -11.00 20.24 -3.08
N ASP A 67 -10.56 19.28 -2.25
CA ASP A 67 -9.29 19.39 -1.52
C ASP A 67 -8.05 19.19 -2.42
N LEU A 68 -8.25 18.76 -3.68
CA LEU A 68 -7.21 18.53 -4.69
C LEU A 68 -7.63 19.13 -6.05
N PRO A 69 -7.81 20.46 -6.16
CA PRO A 69 -8.32 21.05 -7.39
C PRO A 69 -7.32 20.89 -8.55
N GLY A 70 -7.87 20.78 -9.76
CA GLY A 70 -7.08 20.85 -11.00
C GLY A 70 -6.57 19.52 -11.55
N MET A 71 -7.10 18.37 -11.13
CA MET A 71 -6.83 17.11 -11.83
C MET A 71 -7.43 17.13 -13.23
N GLU A 72 -6.71 16.60 -14.21
CA GLU A 72 -7.08 16.63 -15.62
C GLU A 72 -7.08 15.24 -16.26
N SER A 73 -7.97 15.04 -17.25
CA SER A 73 -8.01 13.82 -18.09
C SER A 73 -8.06 12.52 -17.26
N VAL A 74 -8.97 12.48 -16.29
CA VAL A 74 -9.13 11.33 -15.40
C VAL A 74 -9.89 10.23 -16.13
N THR A 75 -9.33 9.03 -16.14
CA THR A 75 -10.02 7.78 -16.46
C THR A 75 -10.11 6.95 -15.20
N ALA A 76 -11.27 6.38 -14.93
CA ALA A 76 -11.49 5.57 -13.73
C ALA A 76 -12.28 4.30 -14.07
N GLU A 77 -12.03 3.26 -13.29
CA GLU A 77 -12.77 2.01 -13.35
C GLU A 77 -13.24 1.64 -11.94
N GLU A 78 -14.53 1.33 -11.85
CA GLU A 78 -15.12 0.75 -10.65
C GLU A 78 -15.09 -0.78 -10.77
N SER A 79 -14.89 -1.45 -9.65
CA SER A 79 -15.04 -2.88 -9.56
C SER A 79 -15.93 -3.23 -8.37
N LEU A 80 -16.83 -4.20 -8.56
CA LEU A 80 -17.69 -4.73 -7.50
C LEU A 80 -17.01 -5.88 -6.73
N THR A 81 -16.00 -6.50 -7.33
CA THR A 81 -15.35 -7.70 -6.81
C THR A 81 -13.87 -7.48 -6.51
N ASP A 82 -13.34 -6.31 -6.87
CA ASP A 82 -11.93 -5.94 -6.72
C ASP A 82 -11.78 -4.44 -6.38
N ALA A 83 -10.56 -3.95 -6.23
CA ALA A 83 -10.28 -2.53 -6.07
C ALA A 83 -10.55 -1.75 -7.37
N GLY A 84 -11.37 -0.70 -7.29
CA GLY A 84 -11.42 0.33 -8.33
C GLY A 84 -10.11 1.12 -8.42
N TRP A 85 -9.96 1.89 -9.49
CA TRP A 85 -8.77 2.72 -9.70
C TRP A 85 -9.09 3.95 -10.53
N PHE A 86 -8.23 4.96 -10.45
CA PHE A 86 -8.19 6.05 -11.43
C PHE A 86 -6.77 6.38 -11.87
N VAL A 87 -6.66 6.87 -13.10
CA VAL A 87 -5.45 7.45 -13.66
C VAL A 87 -5.77 8.85 -14.19
N GLY A 88 -4.97 9.85 -13.85
CA GLY A 88 -5.17 11.24 -14.28
C GLY A 88 -3.88 12.05 -14.25
N TYR A 89 -3.84 13.21 -14.91
CA TYR A 89 -2.71 14.12 -14.84
C TYR A 89 -2.95 15.16 -13.74
N TYR A 90 -1.98 15.33 -12.84
CA TYR A 90 -2.05 16.31 -11.77
C TYR A 90 -1.01 17.43 -12.00
N PRO A 91 -1.44 18.60 -12.52
CA PRO A 91 -0.54 19.69 -12.92
C PRO A 91 0.30 20.23 -11.76
N GLN A 92 -0.23 20.26 -10.53
CA GLN A 92 0.51 20.80 -9.38
C GLN A 92 1.81 20.04 -9.09
N PHE A 93 1.85 18.75 -9.45
CA PHE A 93 3.02 17.88 -9.31
C PHE A 93 3.65 17.50 -10.65
N GLU A 94 3.10 18.00 -11.76
CA GLU A 94 3.51 17.67 -13.14
C GLU A 94 3.66 16.15 -13.35
N THR A 95 2.76 15.37 -12.76
CA THR A 95 2.84 13.91 -12.75
C THR A 95 1.53 13.30 -13.21
N ILE A 96 1.63 12.13 -13.83
CA ILE A 96 0.48 11.23 -13.96
C ILE A 96 0.31 10.56 -12.61
N VAL A 97 -0.91 10.53 -12.10
CA VAL A 97 -1.27 9.84 -10.86
C VAL A 97 -1.99 8.56 -11.21
N VAL A 98 -1.54 7.44 -10.64
CA VAL A 98 -2.27 6.18 -10.59
C VAL A 98 -2.68 5.95 -9.15
N SER A 99 -3.98 5.91 -8.89
CA SER A 99 -4.51 5.70 -7.54
C SER A 99 -5.43 4.51 -7.48
N ASN A 100 -5.09 3.54 -6.64
CA ASN A 100 -5.91 2.35 -6.43
C ASN A 100 -6.76 2.49 -5.17
N GLN A 101 -8.03 2.10 -5.26
CA GLN A 101 -8.97 2.09 -4.16
C GLN A 101 -8.52 1.07 -3.10
N GLY A 102 -8.68 1.45 -1.83
CA GLY A 102 -8.49 0.53 -0.73
C GLY A 102 -9.67 -0.41 -0.53
N THR A 103 -9.70 -1.00 0.65
CA THR A 103 -10.92 -1.58 1.22
C THR A 103 -11.26 -0.84 2.50
N GLU A 104 -12.50 -0.94 2.96
CA GLU A 104 -12.84 -0.54 4.32
C GLU A 104 -11.94 -1.33 5.31
N PRO A 105 -11.36 -0.69 6.34
CA PRO A 105 -10.39 -1.33 7.23
C PRO A 105 -10.85 -2.66 7.84
N ASN A 106 -12.16 -2.82 8.08
CA ASN A 106 -12.75 -4.04 8.62
C ASN A 106 -12.69 -5.22 7.64
N GLU A 107 -12.78 -4.95 6.33
CA GLU A 107 -12.67 -5.98 5.28
C GLU A 107 -11.22 -6.43 5.07
N ILE A 108 -10.27 -5.53 5.33
CA ILE A 108 -8.85 -5.92 5.32
C ILE A 108 -8.62 -6.89 6.46
N ILE A 109 -9.08 -6.59 7.68
CA ILE A 109 -8.92 -7.48 8.85
C ILE A 109 -9.67 -8.80 8.67
N SER A 110 -10.85 -8.84 8.05
CA SER A 110 -11.54 -10.11 7.76
C SER A 110 -10.79 -10.93 6.71
N SER A 111 -10.21 -10.28 5.68
CA SER A 111 -9.28 -10.95 4.75
C SER A 111 -8.04 -11.50 5.47
N LEU A 112 -7.66 -10.93 6.63
CA LEU A 112 -6.58 -11.46 7.45
C LEU A 112 -6.93 -12.73 8.25
N THR A 113 -8.20 -13.06 8.44
CA THR A 113 -8.59 -14.29 9.13
C THR A 113 -8.88 -15.43 8.16
N ASP A 114 -9.18 -15.09 6.90
CA ASP A 114 -9.68 -16.01 5.89
C ASP A 114 -8.56 -16.54 4.97
N ALA A 115 -7.48 -17.10 5.54
CA ALA A 115 -6.45 -17.89 4.83
C ALA A 115 -5.84 -17.32 3.52
N ASP A 116 -6.08 -16.06 3.15
CA ASP A 116 -5.80 -15.51 1.81
C ASP A 116 -4.37 -14.96 1.68
N PHE A 117 -3.45 -15.40 2.55
CA PHE A 117 -2.08 -14.89 2.66
C PHE A 117 -1.04 -15.68 1.88
N PHE A 118 -1.45 -16.49 0.93
CA PHE A 118 -0.50 -17.30 0.19
C PHE A 118 0.49 -16.39 -0.55
N LEU A 119 1.76 -16.63 -0.28
CA LEU A 119 2.84 -16.06 -1.07
C LEU A 119 2.93 -16.85 -2.37
N ALA A 120 2.74 -16.15 -3.48
CA ALA A 120 2.87 -16.71 -4.81
C ALA A 120 3.94 -15.95 -5.59
N PRO A 121 4.69 -16.60 -6.49
CA PRO A 121 5.56 -15.91 -7.43
C PRO A 121 4.78 -14.85 -8.22
N LEU A 122 5.46 -13.78 -8.61
CA LEU A 122 4.89 -12.80 -9.54
C LEU A 122 4.56 -13.46 -10.88
N GLU A 123 3.43 -13.08 -11.47
CA GLU A 123 2.98 -13.58 -12.78
C GLU A 123 4.03 -13.36 -13.88
N PRO A 124 4.65 -14.41 -14.45
CA PRO A 124 5.79 -14.27 -15.36
C PRO A 124 5.48 -13.49 -16.64
N SER A 125 4.23 -13.50 -17.09
CA SER A 125 3.80 -12.73 -18.27
C SER A 125 3.80 -11.22 -18.04
N LEU A 126 3.62 -10.77 -16.80
CA LEU A 126 3.66 -9.35 -16.41
C LEU A 126 5.05 -8.93 -15.90
N PHE A 127 5.79 -9.87 -15.30
CA PHE A 127 7.07 -9.64 -14.65
C PHE A 127 8.17 -10.55 -15.21
N PRO A 128 8.51 -10.42 -16.51
CA PRO A 128 9.46 -11.31 -17.16
C PRO A 128 10.85 -11.19 -16.53
N GLY A 129 11.46 -12.34 -16.22
CA GLY A 129 12.82 -12.41 -15.66
C GLY A 129 12.90 -12.22 -14.14
N VAL A 130 11.79 -11.99 -13.45
CA VAL A 130 11.76 -11.96 -11.98
C VAL A 130 11.91 -13.39 -11.43
N PRO A 131 12.84 -13.67 -10.50
CA PRO A 131 13.02 -15.01 -9.92
C PRO A 131 11.79 -15.47 -9.12
N ASN A 132 11.42 -16.76 -9.22
CA ASN A 132 10.25 -17.32 -8.51
C ASN A 132 10.29 -17.19 -6.97
N GLN A 133 11.47 -16.95 -6.39
CA GLN A 133 11.64 -16.72 -4.96
C GLN A 133 11.14 -15.33 -4.54
N VAL A 134 10.97 -14.40 -5.48
CA VAL A 134 10.29 -13.13 -5.29
C VAL A 134 8.80 -13.39 -5.29
N GLN A 135 8.20 -13.39 -4.09
CA GLN A 135 6.81 -13.77 -3.92
C GLN A 135 6.02 -12.65 -3.24
N VAL A 136 4.79 -12.49 -3.67
CA VAL A 136 3.83 -11.49 -3.20
C VAL A 136 2.55 -12.18 -2.74
N HIS A 137 1.74 -11.44 -1.99
CA HIS A 137 0.40 -11.87 -1.64
C HIS A 137 -0.42 -12.14 -2.92
N ASP A 138 -0.95 -13.36 -3.04
CA ASP A 138 -1.65 -13.82 -4.24
C ASP A 138 -2.83 -12.91 -4.61
N GLY A 139 -3.67 -12.55 -3.63
CA GLY A 139 -4.77 -11.60 -3.84
C GLY A 139 -4.33 -10.24 -4.40
N PHE A 140 -3.27 -9.63 -3.87
CA PHE A 140 -2.81 -8.31 -4.33
C PHE A 140 -2.28 -8.36 -5.76
N GLN A 141 -1.54 -9.41 -6.14
CA GLN A 141 -1.08 -9.52 -7.53
C GLN A 141 -2.22 -9.86 -8.49
N ARG A 142 -3.22 -10.65 -8.08
CA ARG A 142 -4.40 -10.91 -8.92
C ARG A 142 -5.14 -9.62 -9.24
N SER A 143 -5.37 -8.77 -8.22
CA SER A 143 -5.96 -7.44 -8.41
C SER A 143 -5.14 -6.54 -9.32
N GLN A 144 -3.80 -6.57 -9.16
CA GLN A 144 -2.91 -5.82 -10.02
C GLN A 144 -2.99 -6.32 -11.47
N ALA A 145 -2.89 -7.64 -11.69
CA ALA A 145 -2.92 -8.26 -13.00
C ALA A 145 -4.22 -7.97 -13.75
N GLY A 146 -5.37 -7.97 -13.06
CA GLY A 146 -6.67 -7.70 -13.66
C GLY A 146 -6.82 -6.28 -14.25
N SER A 147 -6.05 -5.32 -13.75
CA SER A 147 -6.11 -3.90 -14.17
C SER A 147 -4.81 -3.36 -14.79
N ALA A 148 -3.76 -4.19 -14.86
CA ALA A 148 -2.41 -3.78 -15.24
C ALA A 148 -2.35 -3.10 -16.61
N GLN A 149 -2.89 -3.77 -17.64
CA GLN A 149 -2.84 -3.27 -19.01
C GLN A 149 -3.69 -2.00 -19.19
N ALA A 150 -4.90 -1.98 -18.62
CA ALA A 150 -5.78 -0.82 -18.72
C ALA A 150 -5.15 0.44 -18.10
N LYS A 151 -4.51 0.30 -16.92
CA LYS A 151 -3.76 1.41 -16.30
C LYS A 151 -2.56 1.82 -17.15
N LEU A 152 -1.80 0.87 -17.70
CA LEU A 152 -0.66 1.17 -18.57
C LEU A 152 -1.06 1.94 -19.83
N ASP A 153 -2.17 1.57 -20.46
CA ASP A 153 -2.68 2.22 -21.67
C ASP A 153 -3.03 3.69 -21.39
N VAL A 154 -3.73 3.95 -20.28
CA VAL A 154 -4.06 5.33 -19.87
C VAL A 154 -2.79 6.10 -19.51
N VAL A 155 -1.85 5.51 -18.75
CA VAL A 155 -0.58 6.16 -18.42
C VAL A 155 0.17 6.56 -19.69
N ASN A 156 0.33 5.67 -20.66
CA ASN A 156 1.00 5.96 -21.92
C ASN A 156 0.30 7.08 -22.71
N ALA A 157 -1.04 7.06 -22.75
CA ALA A 157 -1.82 8.12 -23.40
C ALA A 157 -1.59 9.49 -22.74
N LEU A 158 -1.52 9.54 -21.41
CA LEU A 158 -1.27 10.78 -20.68
C LEU A 158 0.20 11.23 -20.78
N ILE A 159 1.17 10.31 -20.84
CA ILE A 159 2.58 10.64 -21.10
C ILE A 159 2.68 11.33 -22.45
N ALA A 160 2.06 10.75 -23.49
CA ALA A 160 2.06 11.34 -24.83
C ALA A 160 1.35 12.69 -24.88
N LYS A 161 0.25 12.86 -24.12
CA LYS A 161 -0.53 14.10 -24.11
C LYS A 161 0.16 15.26 -23.39
N TYR A 162 0.75 15.00 -22.22
CA TYR A 162 1.31 16.05 -21.35
C TYR A 162 2.84 16.16 -21.40
N GLY A 163 3.53 15.22 -22.05
CA GLY A 163 4.99 15.15 -22.00
C GLY A 163 5.52 14.86 -20.60
N SER A 164 4.72 14.24 -19.73
CA SER A 164 5.09 13.96 -18.34
C SER A 164 6.28 13.01 -18.27
N SER A 165 7.30 13.38 -17.50
CA SER A 165 8.42 12.51 -17.16
C SER A 165 8.26 11.81 -15.81
N SER A 166 7.06 11.84 -15.21
CA SER A 166 6.80 11.22 -13.91
C SER A 166 5.44 10.56 -13.81
N VAL A 167 5.42 9.43 -13.10
CA VAL A 167 4.22 8.70 -12.68
C VAL A 167 4.30 8.50 -11.17
N THR A 168 3.27 8.97 -10.46
CA THR A 168 3.10 8.80 -9.02
C THR A 168 2.00 7.79 -8.75
N LEU A 169 2.32 6.77 -7.96
CA LEU A 169 1.41 5.72 -7.55
C LEU A 169 1.05 5.89 -6.07
N THR A 170 -0.24 5.84 -5.76
CA THR A 170 -0.75 6.03 -4.39
C THR A 170 -1.98 5.16 -4.10
N GLY A 171 -2.22 4.90 -2.82
CA GLY A 171 -3.39 4.16 -2.38
C GLY A 171 -3.42 4.00 -0.87
N LEU A 172 -4.61 3.68 -0.37
CA LEU A 172 -4.87 3.41 1.05
C LEU A 172 -5.01 1.90 1.27
N GLY A 173 -4.33 1.35 2.28
CA GLY A 173 -4.46 -0.07 2.65
C GLY A 173 -4.15 -1.01 1.49
N ARG A 174 -5.13 -1.83 1.09
CA ARG A 174 -5.05 -2.73 -0.09
C ARG A 174 -4.66 -1.99 -1.36
N GLY A 175 -5.19 -0.79 -1.60
CA GLY A 175 -4.85 0.02 -2.76
C GLY A 175 -3.38 0.46 -2.75
N GLY A 176 -2.79 0.65 -1.57
CA GLY A 176 -1.35 0.86 -1.43
C GLY A 176 -0.54 -0.34 -1.88
N ALA A 177 -0.97 -1.55 -1.50
CA ALA A 177 -0.29 -2.79 -1.89
C ALA A 177 -0.31 -3.00 -3.41
N ILE A 178 -1.48 -2.80 -4.05
CA ILE A 178 -1.64 -2.87 -5.51
C ILE A 178 -0.75 -1.82 -6.18
N SER A 179 -0.71 -0.59 -5.65
CA SER A 179 0.12 0.50 -6.18
C SER A 179 1.62 0.20 -6.14
N LEU A 180 2.09 -0.56 -5.15
CA LEU A 180 3.49 -0.99 -5.09
C LEU A 180 3.82 -2.00 -6.19
N ILE A 181 2.90 -2.93 -6.47
CA ILE A 181 3.04 -3.93 -7.53
C ILE A 181 2.93 -3.27 -8.92
N ASP A 182 2.01 -2.30 -9.09
CA ASP A 182 1.90 -1.48 -10.31
C ASP A 182 3.19 -0.73 -10.61
N ALA A 183 3.85 -0.18 -9.58
CA ALA A 183 5.09 0.56 -9.76
C ALA A 183 6.21 -0.35 -10.28
N LEU A 184 6.31 -1.56 -9.72
CA LEU A 184 7.24 -2.56 -10.23
C LEU A 184 6.89 -2.93 -11.68
N TYR A 185 5.61 -3.16 -11.99
CA TYR A 185 5.17 -3.48 -13.35
C TYR A 185 5.54 -2.36 -14.33
N PHE A 186 5.24 -1.11 -14.01
CA PHE A 186 5.60 0.03 -14.85
C PHE A 186 7.10 0.22 -15.03
N SER A 187 7.93 -0.23 -14.08
CA SER A 187 9.39 -0.19 -14.26
C SER A 187 9.90 -1.08 -15.42
N PHE A 188 9.13 -2.12 -15.78
CA PHE A 188 9.41 -2.98 -16.95
C PHE A 188 8.79 -2.45 -18.24
N GLN A 189 7.69 -1.70 -18.14
CA GLN A 189 6.87 -1.32 -19.30
C GLN A 189 7.14 0.10 -19.80
N LEU A 190 7.55 1.01 -18.92
CA LEU A 190 7.80 2.41 -19.25
C LEU A 190 9.28 2.66 -19.55
N PRO A 191 9.62 3.66 -20.39
CA PRO A 191 11.00 4.07 -20.59
C PRO A 191 11.66 4.48 -19.27
N THR A 192 12.95 4.19 -19.11
CA THR A 192 13.74 4.54 -17.91
C THR A 192 13.82 6.04 -17.63
N SER A 193 13.46 6.89 -18.59
CA SER A 193 13.33 8.34 -18.41
C SER A 193 12.10 8.75 -17.60
N ILE A 194 11.12 7.86 -17.42
CA ILE A 194 9.93 8.09 -16.62
C ILE A 194 10.23 7.76 -15.16
N LYS A 195 10.16 8.78 -14.30
CA LYS A 195 10.41 8.63 -12.86
C LYS A 195 9.16 8.08 -12.18
N LEU A 196 9.32 6.95 -11.50
CA LEU A 196 8.27 6.34 -10.69
C LEU A 196 8.42 6.76 -9.23
N LYS A 197 7.32 7.28 -8.66
CA LYS A 197 7.22 7.62 -7.25
C LYS A 197 6.06 6.86 -6.62
N VAL A 198 6.30 6.24 -5.46
CA VAL A 198 5.27 5.48 -4.73
C VAL A 198 5.07 6.12 -3.36
N VAL A 199 3.86 6.57 -3.08
CA VAL A 199 3.50 7.10 -1.76
C VAL A 199 2.22 6.45 -1.30
N THR A 200 2.30 5.57 -0.29
CA THR A 200 1.14 4.80 0.17
C THR A 200 0.81 5.08 1.62
N HIS A 201 -0.47 4.91 1.97
CA HIS A 201 -0.99 5.15 3.31
C HIS A 201 -1.56 3.86 3.89
N GLY A 202 -1.17 3.49 5.11
CA GLY A 202 -1.69 2.28 5.76
C GLY A 202 -1.38 0.98 5.02
N MET A 203 -0.38 0.98 4.12
CA MET A 203 -0.09 -0.16 3.25
C MET A 203 0.38 -1.38 4.05
N PRO A 204 -0.23 -2.57 3.86
CA PRO A 204 0.20 -3.81 4.51
C PRO A 204 1.58 -4.27 4.02
N ARG A 205 2.08 -5.40 4.53
CA ARG A 205 3.16 -6.15 3.87
C ARG A 205 2.62 -6.75 2.58
N VAL A 206 3.41 -6.65 1.53
CA VAL A 206 2.97 -7.00 0.16
C VAL A 206 3.56 -8.33 -0.28
N GLY A 207 4.76 -8.67 0.18
CA GLY A 207 5.44 -9.91 -0.20
C GLY A 207 6.49 -10.35 0.80
N ASN A 208 7.27 -11.34 0.40
CA ASN A 208 8.33 -11.90 1.22
C ASN A 208 9.57 -10.99 1.25
N LEU A 209 10.62 -11.42 1.99
CA LEU A 209 11.88 -10.67 2.05
C LEU A 209 12.51 -10.47 0.67
N LYS A 210 12.44 -11.46 -0.21
CA LYS A 210 12.99 -11.36 -1.57
C LYS A 210 12.25 -10.33 -2.42
N PHE A 211 10.94 -10.23 -2.29
CA PHE A 211 10.19 -9.14 -2.90
C PHE A 211 10.55 -7.78 -2.32
N ALA A 212 10.71 -7.66 -1.00
CA ALA A 212 11.14 -6.41 -0.39
C ALA A 212 12.51 -5.92 -0.93
N GLU A 213 13.51 -6.82 -0.95
CA GLU A 213 14.83 -6.56 -1.54
C GLU A 213 14.74 -6.24 -3.04
N TYR A 214 13.84 -6.90 -3.76
CA TYR A 214 13.65 -6.67 -5.19
C TYR A 214 13.07 -5.27 -5.47
N ILE A 215 12.08 -4.83 -4.69
CA ILE A 215 11.56 -3.47 -4.78
C ILE A 215 12.64 -2.44 -4.45
N ASP A 216 13.38 -2.62 -3.35
CA ASP A 216 14.41 -1.67 -2.92
C ASP A 216 15.54 -1.50 -3.95
N THR A 217 15.72 -2.48 -4.85
CA THR A 217 16.70 -2.42 -5.95
C THR A 217 16.15 -1.84 -7.25
N HIS A 218 14.84 -1.93 -7.50
CA HIS A 218 14.22 -1.50 -8.77
C HIS A 218 13.48 -0.16 -8.67
N LEU A 219 13.01 0.21 -7.47
CA LEU A 219 12.27 1.45 -7.22
C LEU A 219 13.04 2.31 -6.21
N SER A 220 13.39 3.53 -6.63
CA SER A 220 14.23 4.43 -5.84
C SER A 220 13.45 5.43 -4.97
N ASP A 221 12.17 5.66 -5.23
CA ASP A 221 11.32 6.60 -4.50
C ASP A 221 10.04 5.92 -4.00
N VAL A 222 10.16 5.21 -2.88
CA VAL A 222 9.06 4.53 -2.19
C VAL A 222 8.93 5.07 -0.77
N SER A 223 7.78 5.68 -0.47
CA SER A 223 7.43 6.19 0.85
C SER A 223 6.18 5.49 1.37
N ARG A 224 6.26 4.93 2.57
CA ARG A 224 5.14 4.24 3.23
C ARG A 224 4.73 5.02 4.46
N VAL A 225 3.62 5.73 4.39
CA VAL A 225 3.05 6.49 5.50
C VAL A 225 2.15 5.57 6.32
N THR A 226 2.42 5.45 7.61
CA THR A 226 1.70 4.55 8.52
C THR A 226 1.28 5.30 9.76
N ASN A 227 0.08 5.07 10.30
CA ASN A 227 -0.31 5.66 11.60
C ASN A 227 0.12 4.72 12.73
N LYS A 228 0.64 5.26 13.85
CA LYS A 228 1.10 4.47 15.01
C LYS A 228 0.06 3.48 15.55
N HIS A 229 -1.23 3.83 15.45
CA HIS A 229 -2.34 3.01 15.96
C HIS A 229 -3.05 2.20 14.87
N ASP A 230 -2.61 2.30 13.62
CA ASP A 230 -3.14 1.50 12.53
C ASP A 230 -2.49 0.11 12.55
N PRO A 231 -3.27 -0.98 12.73
CA PRO A 231 -2.73 -2.33 12.73
C PRO A 231 -2.41 -2.84 11.32
N LEU A 232 -3.01 -2.27 10.26
CA LEU A 232 -2.90 -2.80 8.89
C LEU A 232 -1.46 -2.87 8.36
N PRO A 233 -0.60 -1.87 8.58
CA PRO A 233 0.80 -1.96 8.18
C PRO A 233 1.54 -3.11 8.86
N THR A 234 1.06 -3.63 9.99
CA THR A 234 1.74 -4.75 10.66
C THR A 234 1.35 -6.12 10.11
N LEU A 235 0.50 -6.17 9.08
CA LEU A 235 -0.12 -7.38 8.56
C LEU A 235 0.17 -7.51 7.05
N PRO A 236 0.24 -8.72 6.48
CA PRO A 236 0.32 -10.02 7.16
C PRO A 236 1.55 -10.13 8.07
N GLY A 237 1.48 -10.95 9.12
CA GLY A 237 2.53 -11.06 10.13
C GLY A 237 3.86 -11.59 9.56
N ARG A 238 5.00 -11.14 10.10
CA ARG A 238 6.34 -11.62 9.66
C ARG A 238 6.54 -13.13 9.81
N PHE A 239 5.84 -13.75 10.77
CA PHE A 239 5.85 -15.20 10.98
C PHE A 239 5.28 -15.99 9.79
N LEU A 240 4.53 -15.34 8.89
CA LEU A 240 4.03 -15.90 7.64
C LEU A 240 5.02 -15.72 6.47
N GLY A 241 6.24 -15.24 6.72
CA GLY A 241 7.26 -15.01 5.69
C GLY A 241 7.23 -13.63 5.02
N TYR A 242 6.34 -12.73 5.45
CA TYR A 242 6.19 -11.39 4.89
C TYR A 242 7.21 -10.39 5.42
N SER A 243 7.64 -9.46 4.57
CA SER A 243 8.52 -8.34 4.93
C SER A 243 8.00 -7.01 4.38
N HIS A 244 8.49 -5.91 4.95
CA HIS A 244 8.36 -4.59 4.36
C HIS A 244 9.57 -4.29 3.48
N THR A 245 9.32 -3.56 2.40
CA THR A 245 10.34 -2.75 1.71
C THR A 245 10.90 -1.70 2.67
N SER A 246 12.03 -1.10 2.29
CA SER A 246 12.52 0.12 2.94
C SER A 246 11.53 1.31 2.78
N GLY A 247 11.87 2.47 3.35
CA GLY A 247 11.09 3.72 3.16
C GLY A 247 9.87 3.90 4.07
N SER A 248 9.86 3.30 5.27
CA SER A 248 8.76 3.48 6.23
C SER A 248 8.83 4.82 6.96
N LEU A 249 7.71 5.56 6.97
CA LEU A 249 7.51 6.82 7.67
C LEU A 249 6.40 6.66 8.72
N LEU A 250 6.69 7.12 9.94
CA LEU A 250 5.76 7.19 11.06
C LEU A 250 5.59 8.67 11.42
N PRO A 251 4.40 9.27 11.22
CA PRO A 251 4.04 10.56 11.77
C PRO A 251 3.82 10.48 13.28
#